data_AF-A0AAV3URA0-F1
#
_entry.id   AF-A0AAV3URA0-F1
#
_cell.length_a   1.000
_cell.length_b   1.000
_cell.length_c   1.000
_cell.angle_alpha   90.00
_cell.angle_beta   90.00
_cell.angle_gamma   90.00
#
_symmetry.space_group_name_H-M   'P 1'
#
loop_
_entity.id
_entity.type
_entity.pdbx_description
1 polymer ?
#
loop_
_entity_poly.entity_id
_entity_poly.type
_entity_poly.pdbx_seq_one_letter_code
_entity_poly.pdbx_strand_id
1 'polypeptide(L)'
;MSDDTFGEFLYETLMQFEIPDRFITRDDKAATTLAFTGHDKQSDRSFSFYRDQTADTRFQTCVVPNEVLQQITCVYVASYLQVNRLEVQ
;
A
#
# COMPACT_ATOMS: atom_id res chain seq x y z
N MET A 1 -0.61 2.65 5.25
CA MET A 1 0.83 2.99 5.22
C MET A 1 1.37 2.80 6.63
N SER A 2 2.60 2.30 6.81
CA SER A 2 3.19 2.15 8.14
C SER A 2 3.56 3.50 8.77
N ASP A 3 3.75 3.54 10.09
CA ASP A 3 4.35 4.67 10.82
C ASP A 3 5.88 4.54 10.97
N ASP A 4 6.50 3.57 10.29
CA ASP A 4 7.96 3.47 10.21
C ASP A 4 8.60 4.50 9.25
N THR A 5 9.93 4.56 9.26
CA THR A 5 10.71 5.49 8.43
C THR A 5 10.46 5.32 6.92
N PHE A 6 10.16 4.10 6.45
CA PHE A 6 9.83 3.89 5.04
C PHE A 6 8.42 4.39 4.71
N GLY A 7 7.48 4.22 5.64
CA GLY A 7 6.15 4.79 5.54
C GLY A 7 6.21 6.32 5.46
N GLU A 8 7.00 6.95 6.30
CA GLU A 8 7.16 8.40 6.26
C GLU A 8 7.82 8.88 4.96
N PHE A 9 8.85 8.19 4.48
CA PHE A 9 9.45 8.48 3.18
C PHE A 9 8.41 8.42 2.03
N LEU A 10 7.53 7.41 2.02
CA LEU A 10 6.47 7.30 1.02
C LEU A 10 5.47 8.46 1.13
N TYR A 11 5.07 8.81 2.35
CA TYR A 11 4.17 9.94 2.59
C TYR A 11 4.76 11.26 2.10
N GLU A 12 5.99 11.58 2.50
CA GLU A 12 6.71 12.78 2.07
C GLU A 12 6.83 12.84 0.53
N THR A 13 7.13 11.70 -0.10
CA THR A 13 7.19 11.60 -1.56
C THR A 13 5.84 11.96 -2.19
N LEU A 14 4.72 11.41 -1.69
CA LEU A 14 3.40 11.73 -2.21
C LEU A 14 3.06 13.23 -2.03
N MET A 15 3.43 13.81 -0.89
CA MET A 15 3.21 15.24 -0.62
C MET A 15 4.04 16.15 -1.53
N GLN A 16 5.28 15.75 -1.85
CA GLN A 16 6.12 16.47 -2.80
C GLN A 16 5.49 16.57 -4.20
N PHE A 17 4.71 15.56 -4.60
CA PHE A 17 3.95 15.54 -5.85
C PHE A 17 2.53 16.08 -5.73
N GLU A 18 2.20 16.73 -4.61
CA GLU A 18 0.88 17.34 -4.34
C GLU A 18 -0.29 16.35 -4.47
N ILE A 19 -0.05 15.06 -4.18
CA ILE A 19 -1.08 14.04 -4.18
C ILE A 19 -1.92 14.19 -2.90
N PRO A 20 -3.26 14.32 -2.98
CA PRO A 20 -4.11 14.44 -1.80
C PRO A 20 -3.98 13.23 -0.85
N ASP A 21 -3.79 13.49 0.44
CA ASP A 21 -3.60 12.51 1.50
C ASP A 21 -4.89 12.01 2.15
N ARG A 22 -6.05 12.57 1.80
CA ARG A 22 -7.36 12.36 2.47
C ARG A 22 -7.78 10.90 2.70
N PHE A 23 -7.23 9.94 1.97
CA PHE A 23 -7.51 8.50 2.10
C PHE A 23 -6.26 7.66 2.40
N ILE A 24 -5.14 8.28 2.71
CA ILE A 24 -3.94 7.60 3.21
C ILE A 24 -4.17 7.31 4.70
N THR A 25 -4.29 6.03 5.05
CA THR A 25 -4.37 5.59 6.44
C THR A 25 -2.99 5.19 6.97
N ARG A 26 -2.76 5.43 8.26
CA ARG A 26 -1.57 5.01 8.99
C ARG A 26 -1.84 3.74 9.80
N ASP A 27 -0.86 2.85 9.90
CA ASP A 27 -0.89 1.60 10.67
C ASP A 27 0.36 1.54 11.54
N ASP A 28 0.17 1.66 12.85
CA ASP A 28 1.22 1.68 13.87
C ASP A 28 1.74 0.28 14.24
N LYS A 29 1.11 -0.77 13.68
CA LYS A 29 1.35 -2.18 14.07
C LYS A 29 1.94 -3.03 12.94
N ALA A 30 1.92 -2.56 11.69
CA ALA A 30 2.44 -3.31 10.55
C ALA A 30 3.50 -2.51 9.80
N ALA A 31 4.60 -3.18 9.47
CA ALA A 31 5.72 -2.59 8.74
C ALA A 31 5.36 -2.26 7.27
N THR A 32 6.13 -1.35 6.68
CA THR A 32 6.10 -1.07 5.23
C THR A 32 6.61 -2.28 4.45
N THR A 33 5.91 -2.65 3.36
CA THR A 33 6.37 -3.70 2.43
C THR A 33 7.68 -3.30 1.76
N LEU A 34 8.64 -4.23 1.75
CA LEU A 34 9.92 -4.04 1.08
C LEU A 34 10.08 -5.04 -0.06
N ALA A 35 10.57 -4.53 -1.20
CA ALA A 35 10.99 -5.33 -2.34
C ALA A 35 12.48 -5.10 -2.59
N PHE A 36 13.30 -6.11 -2.33
CA PHE A 36 14.72 -6.07 -2.62
C PHE A 36 14.97 -6.63 -4.01
N THR A 37 15.75 -5.90 -4.81
CA THR A 37 16.26 -6.36 -6.10
C THR A 37 17.75 -6.65 -5.99
N GLY A 38 18.17 -7.77 -6.54
CA GLY A 38 19.58 -8.17 -6.56
C GLY A 38 19.94 -8.83 -7.88
N HIS A 39 21.23 -9.08 -8.05
CA HIS A 39 21.75 -9.93 -9.11
C HIS A 39 22.10 -11.29 -8.52
N ASP A 40 21.65 -12.37 -9.15
CA ASP A 40 22.08 -13.70 -8.76
C ASP A 40 23.49 -14.03 -9.32
N LYS A 41 23.98 -15.25 -9.08
CA LYS A 41 25.30 -15.70 -9.54
C LYS A 41 25.44 -15.75 -11.08
N GLN A 42 24.33 -15.65 -11.81
CA GLN A 42 24.25 -15.66 -13.27
C GLN A 42 23.94 -14.27 -13.84
N SER A 43 23.89 -13.23 -12.99
CA SER A 43 23.50 -11.85 -13.32
C SER A 43 22.01 -11.68 -13.66
N ASP A 44 21.18 -12.68 -13.38
CA ASP A 44 19.73 -12.55 -13.52
C ASP A 44 19.15 -11.71 -12.37
N ARG A 45 18.08 -10.97 -12.69
CA ARG A 45 17.39 -10.13 -11.70
C ARG A 45 16.61 -11.01 -10.74
N SER A 46 16.95 -10.95 -9.47
CA SER A 46 16.24 -11.62 -8.38
C SER A 46 15.45 -10.61 -7.56
N PHE A 47 14.26 -11.01 -7.12
CA PHE A 47 13.39 -10.19 -6.27
C PHE A 47 13.08 -10.94 -4.97
N SER A 48 13.22 -10.26 -3.83
CA SER A 48 12.81 -10.76 -2.52
C SER A 48 11.82 -9.79 -1.90
N PHE A 49 10.65 -10.30 -1.50
CA PHE A 49 9.55 -9.50 -0.96
C PHE A 49 9.35 -9.80 0.52
N TYR A 50 9.35 -8.76 1.34
CA TYR A 50 8.93 -8.81 2.73
C TYR A 50 7.54 -8.18 2.80
N ARG A 51 6.53 -9.03 2.71
CA ARG A 51 5.11 -8.61 2.61
C ARG A 51 4.18 -9.32 3.58
N ASP A 52 4.68 -10.23 4.42
CA ASP A 52 3.81 -10.91 5.38
C ASP A 52 3.27 -9.93 6.44
N GLN A 53 1.95 -9.82 6.55
CA GLN A 53 1.22 -8.95 7.49
C GLN A 53 1.68 -7.48 7.50
N THR A 54 2.10 -6.96 6.35
CA THR A 54 2.56 -5.57 6.18
C THR A 54 1.40 -4.59 5.99
N ALA A 55 1.67 -3.30 6.13
CA ALA A 55 0.61 -2.28 6.18
C ALA A 55 -0.30 -2.26 4.94
N ASP A 56 0.19 -2.61 3.74
CA ASP A 56 -0.66 -2.66 2.53
C ASP A 56 -1.57 -3.89 2.46
N THR A 57 -1.29 -4.97 3.21
CA THR A 57 -2.15 -6.17 3.26
C THR A 57 -3.31 -6.04 4.25
N ARG A 58 -3.36 -4.94 5.01
CA ARG A 58 -4.36 -4.68 6.06
C ARG A 58 -5.39 -3.64 5.60
N PHE A 59 -5.75 -3.70 4.31
CA PHE A 59 -6.68 -2.76 3.69
C PHE A 59 -8.07 -2.79 4.34
N GLN A 60 -8.64 -1.60 4.56
CA GLN A 60 -9.97 -1.41 5.17
C GLN A 60 -10.97 -0.92 4.12
N THR A 61 -12.10 -1.61 3.98
CA THR A 61 -13.10 -1.31 2.93
C THR A 61 -13.91 -0.04 3.18
N CYS A 62 -13.88 0.53 4.39
CA CYS A 62 -14.72 1.67 4.78
C CYS A 62 -13.98 3.02 4.77
N VAL A 63 -12.72 3.07 4.31
CA VAL A 63 -11.91 4.30 4.30
C VAL A 63 -12.39 5.29 3.25
N VAL A 64 -12.82 4.79 2.09
CA VAL A 64 -13.35 5.62 1.00
C VAL A 64 -14.87 5.50 0.98
N PRO A 65 -15.62 6.57 1.27
CA PRO A 65 -17.08 6.54 1.23
C PRO A 65 -17.62 6.24 -0.17
N ASN A 66 -18.77 5.57 -0.25
CA ASN A 66 -19.41 5.26 -1.53
C ASN A 66 -19.77 6.52 -2.32
N GLU A 67 -20.13 7.61 -1.63
CA GLU A 67 -20.46 8.89 -2.22
C GLU A 67 -19.27 9.48 -3.00
N VAL A 68 -18.04 9.23 -2.52
CA VAL A 68 -16.82 9.63 -3.22
C VAL A 68 -16.60 8.76 -4.45
N LEU A 69 -16.78 7.44 -4.33
CA LEU A 69 -16.63 6.51 -5.44
C LEU A 69 -17.68 6.75 -6.55
N GLN A 70 -18.87 7.25 -6.21
CA GLN A 70 -19.90 7.64 -7.17
C GLN A 70 -19.55 8.90 -7.97
N GLN A 71 -18.65 9.74 -7.46
CA GLN A 71 -18.26 11.01 -8.08
C GLN A 71 -17.02 10.91 -8.97
N ILE A 72 -16.30 9.78 -8.93
CA ILE A 72 -15.09 9.58 -9.72
C ILE A 72 -15.39 8.82 -11.01
N THR A 73 -14.69 9.19 -12.08
CA THR A 73 -14.87 8.61 -13.42
C THR A 73 -13.96 7.43 -13.69
N CYS A 74 -12.89 7.25 -12.91
CA CYS A 74 -11.89 6.22 -13.10
C CYS A 74 -11.32 5.75 -11.75
N VAL A 75 -11.09 4.45 -11.65
CA VAL A 75 -10.36 3.80 -10.55
C VAL A 75 -9.24 2.98 -11.15
N TYR A 76 -8.00 3.22 -10.68
CA TYR A 76 -6.85 2.39 -11.00
C TYR A 76 -6.60 1.40 -9.87
N VAL A 77 -6.58 0.11 -10.17
CA VAL A 77 -6.31 -0.96 -9.21
C VAL A 77 -5.14 -1.81 -9.70
N ALA A 78 -4.14 -2.01 -8.84
CA ALA A 78 -3.04 -2.92 -9.10
C ALA A 78 -3.37 -4.33 -8.58
N SER A 79 -2.93 -5.37 -9.30
CA SER A 79 -3.22 -6.78 -8.98
C SER A 79 -2.68 -7.26 -7.62
N TYR A 80 -1.71 -6.55 -7.05
CA TYR A 80 -1.12 -6.88 -5.74
C TYR A 80 -1.96 -6.41 -4.55
N LEU A 81 -3.03 -5.63 -4.78
CA LEU A 81 -3.90 -5.19 -3.70
C LEU A 81 -4.64 -6.39 -3.10
N GLN A 82 -4.42 -6.63 -1.82
CA GLN A 82 -5.08 -7.71 -1.10
C GLN A 82 -6.17 -7.11 -0.20
N VAL A 83 -7.42 -7.31 -0.60
CA VAL A 83 -8.57 -6.99 0.22
C VAL A 83 -8.96 -8.25 0.97
N ASN A 84 -8.70 -8.29 2.28
CA ASN A 84 -9.15 -9.40 3.10
C ASN A 84 -10.68 -9.40 3.09
N ARG A 85 -11.27 -10.51 2.64
CA ARG A 85 -12.73 -10.68 2.65
C ARG A 85 -13.14 -10.77 4.11
N LEU A 86 -13.83 -9.74 4.61
CA LEU A 86 -14.50 -9.81 5.90
C LEU A 86 -15.61 -10.86 5.77
N GLU A 87 -15.52 -11.95 6.52
CA GLU A 87 -16.65 -12.86 6.71
C GLU A 87 -17.72 -12.06 7.45
N VAL A 88 -18.81 -11.73 6.76
CA VAL A 88 -20.02 -11.22 7.40
C VAL A 88 -20.64 -12.42 8.12
N GLN A 89 -20.61 -12.41 9.45
CA GLN A 89 -21.41 -13.32 10.27
C GLN A 89 -22.90 -13.03 10.12
#